data_AF-A0A6N7HG52-F1
#
_entry.id   AF-A0A6N7HG52-F1
#
_cell.length_a   1.000
_cell.length_b   1.000
_cell.length_c   1.000
_cell.angle_alpha   90.00
_cell.angle_beta   90.00
_cell.angle_gamma   90.00
#
_symmetry.space_group_name_H-M   'P 1'
#
loop_
_entity.id
_entity.type
_entity.pdbx_description
1 polymer ?
#
loop_
_entity_poly.entity_id
_entity_poly.type
_entity_poly.pdbx_seq_one_letter_code
_entity_poly.pdbx_strand_id
1 'polypeptide(L)'
;MSGGNSNPPDMKTEMVAALEALFLADERWRQTLSPGTTLIQRSWDNGTVDTLVLLSSATAYAVRETADGKRPWSVTGSATLVVDAVRQVVPPDDPNAPKAPDAGLPMGEWR
;
A
#
# COMPACT_ATOMS: atom_id res chain seq x y z
N MET A 1 23.50 10.27 34.92
CA MET A 1 23.03 10.61 33.56
C MET A 1 22.28 9.40 33.05
N SER A 2 20.95 9.44 33.09
CA SER A 2 20.11 8.32 32.64
C SER A 2 20.11 8.27 31.12
N GLY A 3 20.78 7.27 30.55
CA GLY A 3 20.66 6.95 29.14
C GLY A 3 19.23 6.47 28.88
N GLY A 4 18.45 7.29 28.17
CA GLY A 4 17.17 6.85 27.64
C GLY A 4 17.43 5.76 26.61
N ASN A 5 17.16 4.51 26.97
CA ASN A 5 17.05 3.42 26.01
C ASN A 5 15.79 3.69 25.18
N SER A 6 15.92 4.47 24.12
CA SER A 6 14.98 4.45 23.00
C SER A 6 15.13 3.10 22.33
N ASN A 7 14.37 2.09 22.79
CA ASN A 7 14.18 0.88 21.99
C ASN A 7 13.58 1.36 20.66
N PRO A 8 14.21 1.06 19.52
CA PRO A 8 13.57 1.33 18.24
C PRO A 8 12.21 0.60 18.24
N PRO A 9 11.13 1.26 17.79
CA PRO A 9 9.83 0.60 17.69
C PRO A 9 9.99 -0.73 16.94
N ASP A 10 9.41 -1.79 17.49
CA ASP A 10 9.41 -3.10 16.85
C ASP A 10 8.84 -2.92 15.44
N MET A 11 9.53 -3.44 14.43
CA MET A 11 9.10 -3.38 13.03
C MET A 11 7.67 -3.90 12.86
N LYS A 12 7.25 -4.85 13.70
CA LYS A 12 5.87 -5.33 13.77
C LYS A 12 4.89 -4.23 14.19
N THR A 13 5.23 -3.42 15.20
CA THR A 13 4.40 -2.31 15.67
C THR A 13 4.26 -1.23 14.59
N GLU A 14 5.34 -0.86 13.91
CA GLU A 14 5.27 0.10 12.80
C GLU A 14 4.39 -0.40 11.66
N MET A 15 4.54 -1.68 11.28
CA MET A 15 3.72 -2.27 10.23
C MET A 15 2.24 -2.30 10.60
N VAL A 16 1.91 -2.67 11.84
CA VAL A 16 0.51 -2.66 12.32
C VAL A 16 -0.07 -1.24 12.27
N ALA A 17 0.66 -0.24 12.78
CA ALA A 17 0.19 1.15 12.76
C ALA A 17 0.00 1.68 11.33
N ALA A 18 0.92 1.33 10.42
CA ALA A 18 0.85 1.74 9.03
C ALA A 18 -0.34 1.09 8.30
N LEU A 19 -0.64 -0.17 8.61
CA LEU A 19 -1.83 -0.87 8.12
C LEU A 19 -3.12 -0.27 8.66
N GLU A 20 -3.21 -0.03 9.96
CA GLU A 20 -4.37 0.62 10.59
C GLU A 20 -4.64 1.99 9.94
N ALA A 21 -3.60 2.77 9.66
CA ALA A 21 -3.74 4.04 8.95
C ALA A 21 -4.32 3.88 7.54
N LEU A 22 -4.01 2.81 6.80
CA LEU A 22 -4.61 2.53 5.50
C LEU A 22 -6.12 2.26 5.62
N PHE A 23 -6.52 1.37 6.54
CA PHE A 23 -7.93 1.01 6.73
C PHE A 23 -8.77 2.18 7.27
N LEU A 24 -8.18 3.09 8.04
CA LEU A 24 -8.84 4.31 8.51
C LEU A 24 -9.03 5.35 7.41
N ALA A 25 -8.12 5.39 6.42
CA ALA A 25 -8.15 6.37 5.35
C ALA A 25 -9.16 6.02 4.23
N ASP A 26 -9.41 4.73 3.99
CA ASP A 26 -10.34 4.28 2.96
C ASP A 26 -11.02 2.96 3.38
N GLU A 27 -12.34 2.99 3.53
CA GLU A 27 -13.13 1.83 3.96
C GLU A 27 -13.21 0.71 2.90
N ARG A 28 -12.68 0.91 1.69
CA ARG A 28 -12.66 -0.09 0.62
C ARG A 28 -11.48 -1.04 0.68
N TRP A 29 -10.53 -0.79 1.59
CA TRP A 29 -9.46 -1.74 1.84
C TRP A 29 -10.03 -3.04 2.45
N ARG A 30 -9.56 -4.17 1.94
CA ARG A 30 -9.90 -5.52 2.39
C ARG A 30 -8.62 -6.30 2.61
N GLN A 31 -8.59 -7.12 3.66
CA GLN A 31 -7.44 -7.96 4.00
C GLN A 31 -7.79 -9.43 3.80
N THR A 32 -6.87 -10.17 3.18
CA THR A 32 -6.90 -11.63 3.10
C THR A 32 -5.60 -12.16 3.71
N LEU A 33 -5.74 -12.91 4.80
CA LEU A 33 -4.62 -13.54 5.49
C LEU A 33 -4.30 -14.89 4.87
N SER A 34 -3.03 -15.15 4.59
CA SER A 34 -2.50 -16.45 4.17
C SER A 34 -1.27 -16.81 5.01
N PRO A 35 -0.93 -18.10 5.15
CA PRO A 35 0.29 -18.48 5.86
C PRO A 35 1.53 -17.79 5.25
N GLY A 36 2.22 -17.00 6.07
CA GLY A 36 3.45 -16.28 5.67
C GLY A 36 3.25 -15.05 4.77
N THR A 37 2.01 -14.73 4.37
CA THR A 37 1.73 -13.60 3.49
C THR A 37 0.38 -12.95 3.82
N THR A 38 0.32 -11.62 3.79
CA THR A 38 -0.93 -10.87 3.87
C THR A 38 -1.18 -10.20 2.52
N LEU A 39 -2.35 -10.43 1.94
CA LEU A 39 -2.83 -9.68 0.78
C LEU A 39 -3.78 -8.59 1.28
N ILE A 40 -3.60 -7.38 0.78
CA ILE A 40 -4.47 -6.24 1.03
C ILE A 40 -4.90 -5.69 -0.32
N GLN A 41 -6.19 -5.46 -0.47
CA GLN A 41 -6.77 -5.02 -1.73
C GLN A 41 -7.66 -3.80 -1.49
N ARG A 42 -7.53 -2.79 -2.35
CA ARG A 42 -8.51 -1.71 -2.52
C ARG A 42 -9.21 -1.94 -3.86
N SER A 43 -10.53 -1.75 -3.87
CA SER A 43 -11.35 -1.92 -5.08
C SER A 43 -12.08 -0.62 -5.43
N TRP A 44 -12.40 -0.49 -6.71
CA TRP A 44 -13.41 0.45 -7.23
C TRP A 44 -14.82 0.04 -6.76
N ASP A 45 -15.79 0.93 -6.84
CA ASP A 45 -17.19 0.66 -6.44
C ASP A 45 -17.85 -0.46 -7.25
N ASN A 46 -17.38 -0.69 -8.49
CA ASN A 46 -17.84 -1.79 -9.33
C ASN A 46 -17.17 -3.15 -8.99
N GLY A 47 -16.32 -3.20 -7.96
CA GLY A 47 -15.61 -4.39 -7.53
C GLY A 47 -14.30 -4.69 -8.27
N THR A 48 -13.95 -3.93 -9.31
CA THR A 48 -12.64 -4.05 -9.98
C THR A 48 -11.54 -3.73 -8.98
N VAL A 49 -10.39 -4.38 -9.12
CA VAL A 49 -9.21 -4.11 -8.29
C VAL A 49 -8.61 -2.76 -8.68
N ASP A 50 -8.34 -1.90 -7.69
CA ASP A 50 -7.57 -0.66 -7.88
C ASP A 50 -6.15 -0.85 -7.39
N THR A 51 -5.94 -1.34 -6.18
CA THR A 51 -4.60 -1.49 -5.60
C THR A 51 -4.48 -2.83 -4.90
N LEU A 52 -3.39 -3.55 -5.16
CA LEU A 52 -2.99 -4.75 -4.44
C LEU A 52 -1.71 -4.50 -3.67
N VAL A 53 -1.65 -4.99 -2.45
CA VAL A 53 -0.47 -4.97 -1.59
C VAL A 53 -0.25 -6.38 -1.07
N LEU A 54 0.92 -6.93 -1.32
CA LEU A 54 1.38 -8.21 -0.80
C LEU A 54 2.45 -7.94 0.25
N LEU A 55 2.21 -8.37 1.48
CA LEU A 55 3.16 -8.24 2.59
C LEU A 55 3.63 -9.62 3.02
N SER A 56 4.94 -9.85 2.97
CA SER A 56 5.59 -11.02 3.59
C SER A 56 6.68 -10.57 4.55
N SER A 57 7.22 -11.50 5.34
CA SER A 57 8.34 -11.21 6.25
C SER A 57 9.64 -10.82 5.54
N ALA A 58 9.81 -11.23 4.28
CA ALA A 58 11.03 -10.98 3.51
C ALA A 58 10.92 -9.82 2.52
N THR A 59 9.72 -9.57 1.99
CA THR A 59 9.47 -8.59 0.94
C THR A 59 8.02 -8.17 0.93
N ALA A 60 7.80 -6.90 0.61
CA ALA A 60 6.51 -6.35 0.29
C ALA A 60 6.48 -5.90 -1.17
N TYR A 61 5.28 -5.93 -1.74
CA TYR A 61 4.99 -5.50 -3.10
C TYR A 61 3.66 -4.75 -3.10
N ALA A 62 3.56 -3.67 -3.87
CA ALA A 62 2.27 -3.10 -4.20
C ALA A 62 2.20 -2.75 -5.69
N VAL A 63 0.99 -2.81 -6.22
CA VAL A 63 0.66 -2.45 -7.60
C VAL A 63 -0.68 -1.76 -7.62
N ARG A 64 -0.78 -0.74 -8.47
CA ARG A 64 -2.06 -0.14 -8.83
C ARG A 64 -2.46 -0.64 -10.21
N GLU A 65 -3.72 -1.01 -10.36
CA GLU A 65 -4.35 -1.41 -11.60
C GLU A 65 -5.42 -0.38 -12.00
N THR A 66 -5.44 0.00 -13.28
CA THR A 66 -6.55 0.76 -13.85
C THR A 66 -7.73 -0.16 -14.16
N ALA A 67 -8.92 0.40 -14.33
CA ALA A 67 -10.12 -0.37 -14.68
C ALA A 67 -10.00 -1.18 -16.00
N ASP A 68 -9.09 -0.80 -16.91
CA ASP A 68 -8.76 -1.52 -18.14
C ASP A 68 -7.59 -2.53 -17.99
N GLY A 69 -7.12 -2.77 -16.76
CA GLY A 69 -6.11 -3.78 -16.44
C GLY A 69 -4.66 -3.38 -16.68
N LYS A 70 -4.38 -2.08 -16.90
CA LYS A 70 -3.00 -1.58 -16.98
C LYS A 70 -2.43 -1.40 -15.59
N ARG A 71 -1.10 -1.47 -15.48
CA ARG A 71 -0.36 -1.37 -14.22
C ARG A 71 0.50 -0.10 -14.21
N PRO A 72 -0.12 1.09 -14.03
CA PRO A 72 0.59 2.37 -14.12
C PRO A 72 1.65 2.55 -13.02
N TRP A 73 1.56 1.82 -11.92
CA TRP A 73 2.44 2.01 -10.78
C TRP A 73 2.68 0.71 -10.03
N SER A 74 3.92 0.49 -9.61
CA SER A 74 4.26 -0.56 -8.64
C SER A 74 5.47 -0.18 -7.80
N VAL A 75 5.56 -0.81 -6.63
CA VAL A 75 6.67 -0.64 -5.68
C VAL A 75 7.00 -1.97 -5.03
N THR A 76 8.28 -2.23 -4.79
CA THR A 76 8.77 -3.43 -4.09
C THR A 76 9.78 -3.00 -3.05
N GLY A 77 9.78 -3.61 -1.87
CA GLY A 77 10.75 -3.29 -0.82
C GLY A 77 10.39 -3.86 0.53
N SER A 78 10.76 -3.15 1.60
CA SER A 78 10.29 -3.47 2.95
C SER A 78 8.80 -3.14 3.11
N ALA A 79 8.14 -3.77 4.07
CA ALA A 79 6.73 -3.50 4.37
C ALA A 79 6.47 -2.01 4.66
N THR A 80 7.33 -1.37 5.45
CA THR A 80 7.23 0.07 5.77
C THR A 80 7.30 0.92 4.49
N LEU A 81 8.30 0.68 3.63
CA LEU A 81 8.44 1.42 2.38
C LEU A 81 7.21 1.28 1.49
N VAL A 82 6.71 0.04 1.35
CA VAL A 82 5.55 -0.23 0.49
C VAL A 82 4.29 0.41 1.05
N VAL A 83 4.03 0.30 2.36
CA VAL A 83 2.85 0.90 2.97
C VAL A 83 2.91 2.43 2.88
N ASP A 84 4.06 3.05 3.15
CA ASP A 84 4.21 4.50 3.01
C ASP A 84 3.98 4.96 1.56
N ALA A 85 4.46 4.19 0.58
CA ALA A 85 4.20 4.49 -0.82
C ALA A 85 2.71 4.34 -1.18
N VAL A 86 2.04 3.30 -0.68
CA VAL A 86 0.59 3.07 -0.89
C VAL A 86 -0.25 4.19 -0.26
N ARG A 87 0.14 4.74 0.90
CA ARG A 87 -0.57 5.86 1.55
C ARG A 87 -0.59 7.13 0.69
N GLN A 88 0.35 7.27 -0.22
CA GLN A 88 0.45 8.39 -1.14
C GLN A 88 -0.35 8.13 -2.44
N VAL A 89 -0.91 6.94 -2.62
CA VAL A 89 -1.76 6.60 -3.77
C VAL A 89 -3.18 7.09 -3.51
N VAL A 90 -3.54 8.18 -4.20
CA VAL A 90 -4.88 8.78 -4.12
C VAL A 90 -5.98 7.75 -4.42
N PRO A 91 -7.15 7.88 -3.77
CA PRO A 91 -8.29 6.99 -3.99
C PRO A 91 -8.70 6.92 -5.47
N PRO A 92 -9.31 5.82 -5.92
CA PRO A 92 -9.76 5.65 -7.30
C PRO A 92 -10.68 6.76 -7.83
N ASP A 93 -11.56 7.31 -6.98
CA ASP A 93 -12.53 8.33 -7.40
C ASP A 93 -12.01 9.77 -7.27
N ASP A 94 -10.75 9.95 -6.84
CA ASP A 94 -10.15 11.28 -6.79
C ASP A 94 -10.09 11.84 -8.22
N PRO A 95 -10.55 13.08 -8.49
CA PRO A 95 -10.48 13.67 -9.82
C PRO A 95 -9.04 13.80 -10.35
N ASN A 96 -8.05 13.81 -9.46
CA ASN A 96 -6.62 13.81 -9.76
C ASN A 96 -6.02 12.40 -9.73
N ALA A 97 -6.82 11.35 -9.49
CA ALA A 97 -6.37 9.99 -9.64
C ALA A 97 -5.82 9.80 -11.05
N PRO A 98 -4.66 9.14 -11.20
CA PRO A 98 -4.11 8.85 -12.51
C PRO A 98 -5.12 8.00 -13.29
N LYS A 99 -5.79 8.65 -14.24
CA LYS A 99 -6.60 7.98 -15.26
C LYS A 99 -5.71 7.36 -16.35
N ALA A 100 -4.42 7.61 -16.29
CA ALA A 100 -3.40 7.26 -17.27
C ALA A 100 -2.05 7.00 -16.57
N PRO A 101 -1.16 6.20 -17.18
CA PRO A 101 0.16 5.82 -16.66
C PRO A 101 1.19 6.96 -16.52
N ASP A 102 0.77 8.23 -16.57
CA ASP A 102 1.68 9.39 -16.47
C ASP A 102 1.23 10.44 -15.44
N ALA A 103 0.14 10.22 -14.69
CA ALA A 103 -0.30 11.19 -13.68
C ALA A 103 0.45 10.97 -12.37
N GLY A 104 1.31 11.93 -12.01
CA GLY A 104 2.29 11.86 -10.93
C GLY A 104 1.80 11.19 -9.64
N LEU A 105 2.15 9.91 -9.50
CA LEU A 105 2.10 9.17 -8.25
C LEU A 105 3.47 9.18 -7.55
N PRO A 106 3.52 8.95 -6.23
CA PRO A 106 4.73 8.75 -5.42
C PRO A 106 5.70 7.69 -5.97
N MET A 107 6.91 7.66 -5.40
CA MET A 107 8.01 6.72 -5.66
C MET A 107 7.57 5.30 -6.13
N GLY A 108 8.11 4.82 -7.26
CA GLY A 108 7.78 3.52 -7.86
C GLY A 108 8.32 3.37 -9.29
N GLU A 109 8.24 2.16 -9.87
CA GLU A 109 8.52 1.94 -11.29
C GLU A 109 7.25 2.17 -12.13
N TRP A 110 7.37 3.03 -13.14
CA TRP A 110 6.37 3.26 -14.18
C TRP A 110 6.57 2.24 -15.31
N ARG A 111 5.48 1.63 -15.81
CA ARG A 111 5.51 0.67 -16.92
C ARG A 111 4.42 0.94 -17.94
#